data_AF-A0A7V0N1B5-F1
#
_entry.id   AF-A0A7V0N1B5-F1
#
_cell.length_a   1.000
_cell.length_b   1.000
_cell.length_c   1.000
_cell.angle_alpha   90.00
_cell.angle_beta   90.00
_cell.angle_gamma   90.00
#
_symmetry.space_group_name_H-M   'P 1'
#
loop_
_entity.id
_entity.type
_entity.pdbx_description
1 polymer ?
#
loop_
_entity_poly.entity_id
_entity_poly.type
_entity_poly.pdbx_seq_one_letter_code
_entity_poly.pdbx_strand_id
1 'polypeptide(L)'
;DGSSSISYPAAYDECIAVGAVRYDKTRVYYSNYGTGIELMAPGGDTSVDQNGDGYVDGILQQTFTTEGDPTSFSYYFWQGTSMATPHVTGIIALMLSHGATRIENIRTILHSTAEDLGSPGYDTEYGYGLVDAAAALSSVYSPDLIITNITSTPNPSLSGQQVQVTVEFKNQGNADAGEFRIDLYKDRDTKPTKGETGDTTSLISSLTKGATGSTTFTYTYNSSGTKKIWAQIDTNDYVTESDEDNNIYGPYDQEVTLPPSQNLTLTEVYIYPNPTDDIANIHFKLGKDADVTIRIYTISGELVKTLVDNKSYPAGSCTEVWQLNNSKGERVARGVYILLIRATSSSKTLIKTAKIAVIR
;
A
#
# COMPACT_ATOMS: atom_id res chain seq x y z
N ASP A 1 -15.43 7.08 -40.38
CA ASP A 1 -14.19 6.42 -40.81
C ASP A 1 -13.07 7.43 -40.88
N GLY A 2 -11.86 7.01 -40.49
CA GLY A 2 -10.67 7.85 -40.42
C GLY A 2 -10.74 9.00 -39.41
N SER A 3 -11.64 8.95 -38.42
CA SER A 3 -11.78 10.01 -37.42
C SER A 3 -10.96 9.73 -36.16
N SER A 4 -10.49 10.79 -35.50
CA SER A 4 -9.77 10.77 -34.21
C SER A 4 -10.69 10.50 -33.00
N SER A 5 -11.78 9.76 -33.21
CA SER A 5 -12.77 9.43 -32.18
C SER A 5 -13.25 7.99 -32.36
N ILE A 6 -13.24 7.24 -31.27
CA ILE A 6 -13.78 5.87 -31.21
C ILE A 6 -15.28 5.94 -30.94
N SER A 7 -16.06 5.28 -31.79
CA SER A 7 -17.52 5.26 -31.69
C SER A 7 -18.00 4.14 -30.77
N TYR A 8 -19.13 4.34 -30.10
CA TYR A 8 -19.83 3.23 -29.45
C TYR A 8 -20.30 2.20 -30.49
N PRO A 9 -20.20 0.89 -30.19
CA PRO A 9 -19.89 0.29 -28.88
C PRO A 9 -18.39 0.15 -28.57
N ALA A 10 -17.48 0.36 -29.53
CA ALA A 10 -16.04 0.18 -29.29
C ALA A 10 -15.46 1.08 -28.19
N ALA A 11 -16.11 2.20 -27.88
CA ALA A 11 -15.72 3.09 -26.80
C ALA A 11 -16.20 2.68 -25.39
N TYR A 12 -16.88 1.53 -25.22
CA TYR A 12 -17.20 0.99 -23.90
C TYR A 12 -15.97 0.33 -23.28
N ASP A 13 -15.74 0.53 -21.98
CA ASP A 13 -14.63 -0.09 -21.25
C ASP A 13 -14.66 -1.63 -21.34
N GLU A 14 -15.85 -2.22 -21.48
CA GLU A 14 -16.04 -3.67 -21.65
C GLU A 14 -15.71 -4.18 -23.06
N CYS A 15 -15.50 -3.31 -24.04
CA CYS A 15 -15.22 -3.66 -25.43
C CYS A 15 -13.75 -3.46 -25.79
N ILE A 16 -13.14 -4.41 -26.52
CA ILE A 16 -11.81 -4.23 -27.08
C ILE A 16 -11.94 -3.49 -28.42
N ALA A 17 -11.43 -2.26 -28.48
CA ALA A 17 -11.45 -1.46 -29.70
C ALA A 17 -10.32 -1.88 -30.66
N VAL A 18 -10.70 -2.32 -31.87
CA VAL A 18 -9.77 -2.84 -32.89
C VAL A 18 -9.72 -1.94 -34.12
N GLY A 19 -8.53 -1.46 -34.45
CA GLY A 19 -8.23 -0.72 -35.68
C GLY A 19 -7.66 -1.60 -36.78
N ALA A 20 -7.52 -1.02 -37.97
CA ALA A 20 -7.07 -1.72 -39.17
C ALA A 20 -5.72 -1.22 -39.66
N VAL A 21 -4.81 -2.16 -39.97
CA VAL A 21 -3.57 -1.90 -40.71
C VAL A 21 -3.56 -2.57 -42.09
N ARG A 22 -2.72 -2.05 -42.97
CA ARG A 22 -2.31 -2.68 -44.24
C ARG A 22 -1.26 -3.76 -43.99
N TYR A 23 -0.85 -4.48 -45.04
CA TYR A 23 0.19 -5.50 -44.91
C TYR A 23 1.54 -4.92 -44.45
N ASP A 24 1.83 -3.66 -44.77
CA ASP A 24 3.03 -2.93 -44.35
C ASP A 24 2.94 -2.36 -42.92
N LYS A 25 1.91 -2.77 -42.16
CA LYS A 25 1.60 -2.36 -40.78
C LYS A 25 1.22 -0.89 -40.61
N THR A 26 1.05 -0.14 -41.69
CA THR A 26 0.55 1.23 -41.60
C THR A 26 -0.96 1.25 -41.33
N ARG A 27 -1.43 2.16 -40.47
CA ARG A 27 -2.88 2.34 -40.25
C ARG A 27 -3.57 2.72 -41.55
N VAL A 28 -4.65 2.01 -41.89
CA VAL A 28 -5.41 2.29 -43.11
C VAL A 28 -6.23 3.59 -42.94
N TYR A 29 -6.37 4.38 -44.01
CA TYR A 29 -7.02 5.69 -43.99
C TYR A 29 -8.43 5.70 -43.37
N TYR A 30 -9.19 4.60 -43.51
CA TYR A 30 -10.55 4.49 -42.99
C TYR A 30 -10.60 4.08 -41.50
N SER A 31 -9.52 3.56 -40.92
CA SER A 31 -9.52 3.12 -39.53
C SER A 31 -9.67 4.33 -38.62
N ASN A 32 -10.67 4.35 -37.74
CA ASN A 32 -10.68 5.35 -36.67
C ASN A 32 -9.50 5.14 -35.72
N TYR A 33 -9.12 6.21 -35.04
CA TYR A 33 -8.01 6.27 -34.08
C TYR A 33 -8.40 7.24 -32.95
N GLY A 34 -7.55 7.41 -31.95
CA GLY A 34 -7.79 8.28 -30.80
C GLY A 34 -7.83 7.52 -29.47
N THR A 35 -8.04 8.25 -28.38
CA THR A 35 -8.15 7.68 -27.04
C THR A 35 -9.18 6.56 -26.99
N GLY A 36 -8.76 5.39 -26.51
CA GLY A 36 -9.61 4.20 -26.40
C GLY A 36 -9.42 3.18 -27.52
N ILE A 37 -8.63 3.48 -28.58
CA ILE A 37 -8.13 2.40 -29.46
C ILE A 37 -7.22 1.50 -28.64
N GLU A 38 -7.35 0.18 -28.74
CA GLU A 38 -6.53 -0.75 -27.95
C GLU A 38 -5.57 -1.55 -28.81
N LEU A 39 -6.01 -2.06 -29.95
CA LEU A 39 -5.22 -2.98 -30.76
C LEU A 39 -5.43 -2.72 -32.24
N MET A 40 -4.46 -3.13 -33.04
CA MET A 40 -4.54 -3.16 -34.48
C MET A 40 -4.54 -4.61 -34.97
N ALA A 41 -5.25 -4.84 -36.07
CA ALA A 41 -5.20 -6.11 -36.78
C ALA A 41 -5.24 -5.88 -38.30
N PRO A 42 -4.86 -6.88 -39.11
CA PRO A 42 -4.93 -6.78 -40.56
C PRO A 42 -6.36 -6.47 -41.03
N GLY A 43 -6.55 -5.30 -41.62
CA GLY A 43 -7.85 -4.86 -42.15
C GLY A 43 -7.87 -4.68 -43.66
N GLY A 44 -6.70 -4.65 -44.31
CA GLY A 44 -6.55 -4.58 -45.77
C GLY A 44 -6.80 -3.19 -46.38
N ASP A 45 -6.42 -3.02 -47.64
CA ASP A 45 -6.71 -1.83 -48.45
C ASP A 45 -6.88 -2.28 -49.90
N THR A 46 -8.12 -2.35 -50.38
CA THR A 46 -8.44 -2.80 -51.74
C THR A 46 -8.18 -1.73 -52.80
N SER A 47 -7.71 -0.55 -52.40
CA SER A 47 -7.33 0.52 -53.34
C SER A 47 -5.88 0.41 -53.83
N VAL A 48 -5.10 -0.50 -53.23
CA VAL A 48 -3.68 -0.69 -53.53
C VAL A 48 -3.33 -2.15 -53.77
N ASP A 49 -2.22 -2.34 -54.49
CA ASP A 49 -1.48 -3.60 -54.66
C ASP A 49 -0.01 -3.22 -54.44
N GLN A 50 0.43 -3.16 -53.18
CA GLN A 50 1.80 -2.76 -52.83
C GLN A 50 2.78 -3.94 -52.88
N ASN A 51 2.30 -5.19 -52.96
CA ASN A 51 3.13 -6.37 -53.15
C ASN A 51 3.40 -6.72 -54.64
N GLY A 52 2.61 -6.16 -55.57
CA GLY A 52 2.76 -6.30 -57.01
C GLY A 52 2.35 -7.67 -57.56
N ASP A 53 1.49 -8.42 -56.86
CA ASP A 53 1.06 -9.77 -57.26
C ASP A 53 -0.14 -9.77 -58.24
N GLY A 54 -0.71 -8.59 -58.52
CA GLY A 54 -1.84 -8.41 -59.41
C GLY A 54 -3.20 -8.55 -58.73
N TYR A 55 -3.22 -8.75 -57.40
CA TYR A 55 -4.40 -8.69 -56.55
C TYR A 55 -4.36 -7.46 -55.64
N VAL A 56 -5.53 -7.02 -55.22
CA VAL A 56 -5.63 -5.92 -54.26
C VAL A 56 -5.28 -6.40 -52.85
N ASP A 57 -4.67 -5.55 -52.03
CA ASP A 57 -4.19 -5.88 -50.68
C ASP A 57 -5.32 -5.92 -49.62
N GLY A 58 -6.43 -6.58 -49.94
CA GLY A 58 -7.52 -6.82 -49.00
C GLY A 58 -7.28 -8.02 -48.09
N ILE A 59 -8.21 -8.24 -47.16
CA ILE A 59 -8.33 -9.49 -46.41
C ILE A 59 -9.10 -10.48 -47.27
N LEU A 60 -8.43 -11.56 -47.69
CA LEU A 60 -9.05 -12.65 -48.42
C LEU A 60 -9.97 -13.44 -47.48
N GLN A 61 -11.26 -13.50 -47.81
CA GLN A 61 -12.24 -14.22 -47.00
C GLN A 61 -13.27 -14.95 -47.87
N GLN A 62 -13.77 -16.08 -47.34
CA GLN A 62 -14.89 -16.78 -47.92
C GLN A 62 -16.18 -16.01 -47.63
N THR A 63 -16.93 -15.64 -48.66
CA THR A 63 -18.21 -14.95 -48.53
C THR A 63 -19.19 -15.41 -49.61
N PHE A 64 -20.46 -15.02 -49.48
CA PHE A 64 -21.49 -15.39 -50.45
C PHE A 64 -21.30 -14.62 -51.75
N THR A 65 -21.44 -15.32 -52.89
CA THR A 65 -21.35 -14.68 -54.22
C THR A 65 -22.59 -13.86 -54.55
N THR A 66 -23.73 -14.28 -53.99
CA THR A 66 -25.03 -13.65 -54.16
C THR A 66 -25.58 -13.34 -52.79
N GLU A 67 -25.98 -12.09 -52.58
CA GLU A 67 -26.54 -11.66 -51.30
C GLU A 67 -27.78 -12.50 -50.95
N GLY A 68 -27.78 -13.08 -49.74
CA GLY A 68 -28.90 -13.86 -49.23
C GLY A 68 -28.95 -15.33 -49.65
N ASP A 69 -28.03 -15.82 -50.48
CA ASP A 69 -27.92 -17.25 -50.81
C ASP A 69 -26.79 -17.93 -50.03
N PRO A 70 -27.09 -18.67 -48.95
CA PRO A 70 -26.08 -19.34 -48.14
C PRO A 70 -25.45 -20.57 -48.82
N THR A 71 -25.92 -20.96 -50.00
CA THR A 71 -25.43 -22.15 -50.73
C THR A 71 -24.37 -21.82 -51.77
N SER A 72 -24.14 -20.53 -52.06
CA SER A 72 -23.21 -20.08 -53.09
C SER A 72 -22.12 -19.18 -52.51
N PHE A 73 -20.89 -19.69 -52.43
CA PHE A 73 -19.74 -19.01 -51.81
C PHE A 73 -18.52 -18.96 -52.74
N SER A 74 -17.68 -17.94 -52.54
CA SER A 74 -16.36 -17.80 -53.18
C SER A 74 -15.43 -17.00 -52.25
N TYR A 75 -14.15 -16.90 -52.63
CA TYR A 75 -13.18 -16.06 -51.96
C TYR A 75 -13.15 -14.68 -52.60
N TYR A 76 -13.22 -13.64 -51.77
CA TYR A 76 -13.12 -12.25 -52.18
C TYR A 76 -12.23 -11.47 -51.21
N PHE A 77 -11.53 -10.47 -51.74
CA PHE A 77 -10.79 -9.49 -50.95
C PHE A 77 -11.74 -8.42 -50.43
N TRP A 78 -11.70 -8.17 -49.12
CA TRP A 78 -12.45 -7.11 -48.45
C TRP A 78 -11.53 -6.23 -47.63
N GLN A 79 -11.99 -5.02 -47.29
CA GLN A 79 -11.30 -4.13 -46.36
C GLN A 79 -12.25 -3.66 -45.26
N GLY A 80 -11.69 -3.35 -44.10
CA GLY A 80 -12.42 -2.69 -43.02
C GLY A 80 -11.88 -3.04 -41.64
N THR A 81 -12.21 -2.22 -40.65
CA THR A 81 -12.04 -2.60 -39.24
C THR A 81 -12.90 -3.83 -38.90
N SER A 82 -14.04 -4.00 -39.59
CA SER A 82 -14.85 -5.23 -39.53
C SER A 82 -14.09 -6.50 -39.94
N MET A 83 -13.04 -6.40 -40.76
CA MET A 83 -12.18 -7.53 -41.14
C MET A 83 -10.98 -7.66 -40.20
N ALA A 84 -10.56 -6.57 -39.55
CA ALA A 84 -9.55 -6.58 -38.50
C ALA A 84 -10.06 -7.25 -37.20
N THR A 85 -11.23 -6.85 -36.70
CA THR A 85 -11.87 -7.36 -35.47
C THR A 85 -11.95 -8.90 -35.35
N PRO A 86 -12.32 -9.68 -36.39
CA PRO A 86 -12.38 -11.13 -36.28
C PRO A 86 -11.00 -11.80 -36.09
N HIS A 87 -9.89 -11.15 -36.50
CA HIS A 87 -8.55 -11.68 -36.18
C HIS A 87 -8.31 -11.65 -34.66
N VAL A 88 -8.58 -10.51 -34.00
CA VAL A 88 -8.47 -10.38 -32.54
C VAL A 88 -9.42 -11.34 -31.83
N THR A 89 -10.66 -11.45 -32.33
CA THR A 89 -11.65 -12.40 -31.78
C THR A 89 -11.18 -13.85 -31.90
N GLY A 90 -10.56 -14.23 -33.03
CA GLY A 90 -9.99 -15.56 -33.24
C GLY A 90 -8.82 -15.86 -32.30
N ILE A 91 -7.96 -14.88 -32.04
CA ILE A 91 -6.86 -14.99 -31.05
C ILE A 91 -7.43 -15.20 -29.65
N ILE A 92 -8.44 -14.42 -29.25
CA ILE A 92 -9.12 -14.61 -27.96
C ILE A 92 -9.73 -16.02 -27.85
N ALA A 93 -10.42 -16.49 -28.89
CA ALA A 93 -10.98 -17.83 -28.91
C ALA A 93 -9.90 -18.91 -28.77
N LEU A 94 -8.74 -18.70 -29.41
CA LEU A 94 -7.58 -19.58 -29.29
C LEU A 94 -7.04 -19.59 -27.85
N MET A 95 -6.85 -18.42 -27.24
CA MET A 95 -6.41 -18.29 -25.84
C MET A 95 -7.36 -18.99 -24.87
N LEU A 96 -8.68 -18.77 -25.04
CA LEU A 96 -9.72 -19.43 -24.24
C LEU A 96 -9.65 -20.96 -24.38
N SER A 97 -9.47 -21.48 -25.60
CA SER A 97 -9.34 -22.92 -25.84
C SER A 97 -8.11 -23.55 -25.17
N HIS A 98 -7.10 -22.74 -24.82
CA HIS A 98 -5.85 -23.15 -24.19
C HIS A 98 -5.77 -22.81 -22.69
N GLY A 99 -6.89 -22.41 -22.08
CA GLY A 99 -7.00 -22.27 -20.62
C GLY A 99 -6.89 -20.85 -20.09
N ALA A 100 -6.88 -19.82 -20.94
CA ALA A 100 -7.19 -18.48 -20.50
C ALA A 100 -8.65 -18.45 -20.00
N THR A 101 -8.87 -18.07 -18.74
CA THR A 101 -10.21 -18.15 -18.11
C THR A 101 -10.72 -16.82 -17.57
N ARG A 102 -9.87 -15.77 -17.58
CA ARG A 102 -10.16 -14.44 -17.03
C ARG A 102 -10.02 -13.38 -18.11
N ILE A 103 -11.00 -12.48 -18.22
CA ILE A 103 -11.08 -11.49 -19.30
C ILE A 103 -9.99 -10.43 -19.14
N GLU A 104 -9.69 -10.06 -17.90
CA GLU A 104 -8.61 -9.17 -17.52
C GLU A 104 -7.25 -9.72 -17.98
N ASN A 105 -6.97 -11.00 -17.70
CA ASN A 105 -5.77 -11.67 -18.19
C ASN A 105 -5.72 -11.68 -19.72
N ILE A 106 -6.84 -11.90 -20.42
CA ILE A 106 -6.87 -11.90 -21.89
C ILE A 106 -6.52 -10.53 -22.46
N ARG A 107 -7.14 -9.47 -21.96
CA ARG A 107 -6.87 -8.11 -22.42
C ARG A 107 -5.42 -7.72 -22.14
N THR A 108 -4.91 -7.99 -20.94
CA THR A 108 -3.50 -7.72 -20.61
C THR A 108 -2.54 -8.50 -21.50
N ILE A 109 -2.78 -9.80 -21.72
CA ILE A 109 -1.96 -10.61 -22.64
C ILE A 109 -1.97 -10.01 -24.04
N LEU A 110 -3.13 -9.62 -24.57
CA LEU A 110 -3.21 -9.01 -25.90
C LEU A 110 -2.42 -7.70 -25.97
N HIS A 111 -2.46 -6.87 -24.93
CA HIS A 111 -1.72 -5.61 -24.87
C HIS A 111 -0.21 -5.84 -24.76
N SER A 112 0.23 -6.73 -23.87
CA SER A 112 1.65 -6.98 -23.61
C SER A 112 2.36 -7.77 -24.71
N THR A 113 1.60 -8.53 -25.51
CA THR A 113 2.14 -9.35 -26.60
C THR A 113 1.94 -8.76 -27.99
N ALA A 114 1.23 -7.64 -28.10
CA ALA A 114 1.11 -6.93 -29.36
C ALA A 114 2.49 -6.44 -29.84
N GLU A 115 2.71 -6.49 -31.15
CA GLU A 115 3.85 -5.82 -31.78
C GLU A 115 3.60 -4.31 -31.72
N ASP A 116 4.36 -3.63 -30.87
CA ASP A 116 4.32 -2.19 -30.70
C ASP A 116 4.61 -1.47 -32.04
N LEU A 117 3.69 -0.59 -32.43
CA LEU A 117 3.76 0.21 -33.65
C LEU A 117 3.64 1.68 -33.29
N GLY A 118 4.43 2.53 -33.94
CA GLY A 118 4.36 3.97 -33.69
C GLY A 118 5.27 4.41 -32.56
N SER A 119 4.71 5.07 -31.55
CA SER A 119 5.47 5.55 -30.40
C SER A 119 5.58 4.44 -29.34
N PRO A 120 6.72 4.26 -28.66
CA PRO A 120 6.88 3.17 -27.70
C PRO A 120 5.77 3.10 -26.65
N GLY A 121 5.14 1.92 -26.53
CA GLY A 121 4.01 1.66 -25.64
C GLY A 121 2.66 2.10 -26.22
N TYR A 122 1.70 2.42 -25.35
CA TYR A 122 0.39 2.87 -25.82
C TYR A 122 0.48 4.20 -26.57
N ASP A 123 -0.08 4.24 -27.78
CA ASP A 123 -0.34 5.49 -28.50
C ASP A 123 -1.76 5.57 -29.07
N THR A 124 -2.20 6.78 -29.40
CA THR A 124 -3.56 7.02 -29.89
C THR A 124 -3.76 6.66 -31.37
N GLU A 125 -2.73 6.20 -32.07
CA GLU A 125 -2.78 5.83 -33.49
C GLU A 125 -2.90 4.31 -33.67
N TYR A 126 -2.16 3.53 -32.87
CA TYR A 126 -2.06 2.08 -32.94
C TYR A 126 -2.49 1.37 -31.63
N GLY A 127 -2.83 2.10 -30.57
CA GLY A 127 -3.13 1.49 -29.28
C GLY A 127 -1.87 0.87 -28.69
N TYR A 128 -1.95 -0.39 -28.28
CA TYR A 128 -0.80 -1.22 -27.88
C TYR A 128 -0.09 -1.88 -29.07
N GLY A 129 -0.58 -1.69 -30.29
CA GLY A 129 0.06 -2.20 -31.51
C GLY A 129 -0.71 -3.33 -32.20
N LEU A 130 0.00 -4.04 -33.08
CA LEU A 130 -0.55 -5.11 -33.92
C LEU A 130 -0.62 -6.42 -33.15
N VAL A 131 -1.78 -7.08 -33.14
CA VAL A 131 -1.94 -8.38 -32.46
C VAL A 131 -0.98 -9.45 -32.99
N ASP A 132 -0.34 -10.19 -32.08
CA ASP A 132 0.48 -11.36 -32.37
C ASP A 132 -0.15 -12.61 -31.74
N ALA A 133 -0.69 -13.49 -32.59
CA ALA A 133 -1.36 -14.71 -32.14
C ALA A 133 -0.40 -15.69 -31.44
N ALA A 134 0.85 -15.77 -31.89
CA ALA A 134 1.82 -16.72 -31.36
C ALA A 134 2.32 -16.24 -29.99
N ALA A 135 2.67 -14.95 -29.87
CA ALA A 135 3.09 -14.36 -28.61
C ALA A 135 1.96 -14.40 -27.56
N ALA A 136 0.72 -14.04 -27.96
CA ALA A 136 -0.45 -14.12 -27.08
C ALA A 136 -0.67 -15.55 -26.56
N LEU A 137 -0.58 -16.56 -27.44
CA LEU A 137 -0.76 -17.95 -27.03
C LEU A 137 0.38 -18.46 -26.15
N SER A 138 1.63 -18.07 -26.41
CA SER A 138 2.76 -18.39 -25.54
C SER A 138 2.57 -17.82 -24.13
N SER A 139 2.07 -16.59 -24.02
CA SER A 139 1.81 -15.93 -22.74
C SER A 139 0.71 -16.59 -21.91
N VAL A 140 -0.28 -17.26 -22.53
CA VAL A 140 -1.29 -18.08 -21.82
C VAL A 140 -0.66 -19.20 -20.98
N TYR A 141 0.57 -19.62 -21.31
CA TYR A 141 1.32 -20.63 -20.59
C TYR A 141 2.38 -20.06 -19.64
N SER A 142 2.39 -18.76 -19.39
CA SER A 142 3.32 -18.15 -18.45
C SER A 142 2.79 -18.17 -17.00
N PRO A 143 3.67 -18.06 -16.00
CA PRO A 143 3.30 -17.70 -14.63
C PRO A 143 2.67 -16.29 -14.56
N ASP A 144 2.03 -15.97 -13.44
CA ASP A 144 1.48 -14.63 -13.15
C ASP A 144 1.46 -14.46 -11.63
N LEU A 145 2.45 -13.75 -11.11
CA LEU A 145 2.79 -13.59 -9.71
C LEU A 145 2.18 -12.27 -9.23
N ILE A 146 1.24 -12.37 -8.32
CA ILE A 146 0.61 -11.20 -7.72
C ILE A 146 0.79 -11.19 -6.22
N ILE A 147 0.94 -10.00 -5.66
CA ILE A 147 0.74 -9.79 -4.23
C ILE A 147 -0.75 -9.67 -3.98
N THR A 148 -1.27 -10.51 -3.10
CA THR A 148 -2.70 -10.54 -2.78
C THR A 148 -3.03 -9.69 -1.56
N ASN A 149 -2.07 -9.51 -0.65
CA ASN A 149 -2.31 -8.82 0.60
C ASN A 149 -1.00 -8.38 1.28
N ILE A 150 -1.11 -7.32 2.09
CA ILE A 150 -0.08 -6.90 3.05
C ILE A 150 -0.77 -6.76 4.40
N THR A 151 -0.19 -7.35 5.44
CA THR A 151 -0.64 -7.17 6.82
C THR A 151 0.53 -6.83 7.71
N SER A 152 0.26 -6.25 8.87
CA SER A 152 1.27 -6.05 9.90
C SER A 152 0.78 -6.40 11.29
N THR A 153 1.70 -6.80 12.15
CA THR A 153 1.42 -7.08 13.56
C THR A 153 2.56 -6.55 14.43
N PRO A 154 2.28 -5.66 15.41
CA PRO A 154 0.97 -5.06 15.72
C PRO A 154 0.61 -3.87 14.81
N ASN A 155 -0.69 -3.62 14.66
CA ASN A 155 -1.24 -2.40 14.05
C ASN A 155 -2.46 -1.91 14.86
N PRO A 156 -2.40 -0.76 15.57
CA PRO A 156 -1.27 0.16 15.65
C PRO A 156 -0.08 -0.43 16.43
N SER A 157 1.13 0.04 16.12
CA SER A 157 2.36 -0.24 16.88
C SER A 157 2.77 0.97 17.70
N LEU A 158 3.62 0.76 18.72
CA LEU A 158 4.29 1.84 19.42
C LEU A 158 5.56 2.26 18.68
N SER A 159 5.90 3.54 18.71
CA SER A 159 7.19 4.03 18.22
C SER A 159 8.34 3.31 18.93
N GLY A 160 9.29 2.75 18.17
CA GLY A 160 10.39 1.93 18.66
C GLY A 160 10.06 0.44 18.84
N GLN A 161 8.81 0.03 18.64
CA GLN A 161 8.40 -1.38 18.68
C GLN A 161 8.74 -2.09 17.37
N GLN A 162 9.10 -3.38 17.46
CA GLN A 162 9.20 -4.24 16.27
C GLN A 162 7.82 -4.55 15.71
N VAL A 163 7.68 -4.43 14.40
CA VAL A 163 6.51 -4.74 13.59
C VAL A 163 6.88 -5.84 12.61
N GLN A 164 6.09 -6.91 12.60
CA GLN A 164 6.17 -7.93 11.56
C GLN A 164 5.23 -7.54 10.43
N VAL A 165 5.75 -7.41 9.22
CA VAL A 165 4.98 -7.12 8.01
C VAL A 165 4.96 -8.37 7.15
N THR A 166 3.78 -8.95 6.94
CA THR A 166 3.59 -10.16 6.14
C THR A 166 3.02 -9.77 4.78
N VAL A 167 3.70 -10.21 3.72
CA VAL A 167 3.25 -10.09 2.34
C VAL A 167 2.76 -11.45 1.88
N GLU A 168 1.51 -11.52 1.44
CA GLU A 168 0.89 -12.72 0.88
C GLU A 168 0.83 -12.57 -0.64
N PHE A 169 1.12 -13.65 -1.36
CA PHE A 169 1.23 -13.64 -2.81
C PHE A 169 0.73 -14.94 -3.42
N LYS A 170 0.48 -14.93 -4.73
CA LYS A 170 -0.07 -16.04 -5.48
C LYS A 170 0.51 -16.10 -6.88
N ASN A 171 0.78 -17.30 -7.37
CA ASN A 171 0.90 -17.54 -8.80
C ASN A 171 -0.50 -17.84 -9.36
N GLN A 172 -1.13 -16.87 -9.98
CA GLN A 172 -2.44 -17.00 -10.63
C GLN A 172 -2.34 -17.42 -12.11
N GLY A 173 -1.12 -17.58 -12.64
CA GLY A 173 -0.85 -17.98 -14.01
C GLY A 173 -0.92 -19.49 -14.21
N ASN A 174 -0.60 -19.92 -15.43
CA ASN A 174 -0.79 -21.31 -15.88
C ASN A 174 0.49 -22.15 -15.89
N ALA A 175 1.64 -21.57 -15.54
CA ALA A 175 2.90 -22.27 -15.35
C ALA A 175 3.53 -22.02 -13.99
N ASP A 176 4.46 -22.89 -13.63
CA ASP A 176 5.25 -22.75 -12.41
C ASP A 176 6.24 -21.60 -12.55
N ALA A 177 6.31 -20.74 -11.54
CA ALA A 177 7.33 -19.70 -11.46
C ALA A 177 8.62 -20.28 -10.85
N GLY A 178 9.74 -19.91 -11.46
CA GLY A 178 11.08 -20.15 -10.92
C GLY A 178 11.40 -19.22 -9.75
N GLU A 179 12.67 -18.94 -9.54
CA GLU A 179 13.09 -18.03 -8.47
C GLU A 179 12.69 -16.58 -8.78
N PHE A 180 12.13 -15.89 -7.79
CA PHE A 180 11.78 -14.46 -7.87
C PHE A 180 12.00 -13.76 -6.53
N ARG A 181 11.95 -12.42 -6.53
CA ARG A 181 12.16 -11.58 -5.34
C ARG A 181 10.91 -10.81 -4.97
N ILE A 182 10.69 -10.65 -3.67
CA ILE A 182 9.70 -9.73 -3.11
C ILE A 182 10.43 -8.62 -2.37
N ASP A 183 10.31 -7.41 -2.87
CA ASP A 183 10.85 -6.21 -2.24
C ASP A 183 9.76 -5.47 -1.45
N LEU A 184 10.11 -4.97 -0.27
CA LEU A 184 9.22 -4.16 0.57
C LEU A 184 9.77 -2.74 0.67
N TYR A 185 8.87 -1.76 0.60
CA TYR A 185 9.16 -0.33 0.76
C TYR A 185 8.41 0.17 1.98
N LYS A 186 9.13 0.73 2.95
CA LYS A 186 8.56 1.23 4.21
C LYS A 186 8.44 2.75 4.20
N ASP A 187 7.43 3.26 4.91
CA ASP A 187 7.21 4.70 5.13
C ASP A 187 7.27 5.53 3.84
N ARG A 188 6.57 5.06 2.79
CA ARG A 188 6.66 5.63 1.44
C ARG A 188 5.31 6.14 0.94
N ASP A 189 5.24 7.44 0.67
CA ASP A 189 4.00 8.09 0.22
C ASP A 189 3.61 7.79 -1.23
N THR A 190 4.58 7.54 -2.10
CA THR A 190 4.38 7.31 -3.53
C THR A 190 4.52 5.85 -3.89
N LYS A 191 3.73 5.38 -4.87
CA LYS A 191 3.87 4.04 -5.46
C LYS A 191 5.31 3.86 -5.99
N PRO A 192 6.00 2.75 -5.70
CA PRO A 192 7.27 2.40 -6.33
C PRO A 192 7.15 2.27 -7.84
N THR A 193 8.24 2.49 -8.57
CA THR A 193 8.30 2.16 -10.00
C THR A 193 8.66 0.69 -10.21
N LYS A 194 8.27 0.13 -11.36
CA LYS A 194 8.70 -1.21 -11.77
C LYS A 194 10.23 -1.29 -11.73
N GLY A 195 10.80 -2.35 -11.16
CA GLY A 195 12.25 -2.52 -11.06
C GLY A 195 12.95 -1.75 -9.93
N GLU A 196 12.23 -0.92 -9.18
CA GLU A 196 12.83 -0.12 -8.12
C GLU A 196 13.28 -1.00 -6.94
N THR A 197 14.52 -0.88 -6.48
CA THR A 197 15.00 -1.65 -5.32
C THR A 197 14.27 -1.28 -4.03
N GLY A 198 13.81 -2.27 -3.25
CA GLY A 198 13.15 -2.06 -1.97
C GLY A 198 14.11 -1.77 -0.81
N ASP A 199 13.53 -1.42 0.33
CA ASP A 199 14.27 -1.26 1.60
C ASP A 199 14.77 -2.59 2.14
N THR A 200 14.06 -3.68 1.82
CA THR A 200 14.44 -5.06 2.09
C THR A 200 13.89 -5.95 0.99
N THR A 201 14.46 -7.14 0.86
CA THR A 201 14.04 -8.13 -0.14
C THR A 201 13.96 -9.52 0.48
N SER A 202 13.12 -10.37 -0.08
CA SER A 202 13.01 -11.80 0.23
C SER A 202 13.08 -12.60 -1.05
N LEU A 203 13.87 -13.67 -1.05
CA LEU A 203 14.02 -14.57 -2.19
C LEU A 203 13.06 -15.75 -2.06
N ILE A 204 12.24 -15.98 -3.08
CA ILE A 204 11.35 -17.13 -3.17
C ILE A 204 11.91 -18.05 -4.26
N SER A 205 12.20 -19.30 -3.91
CA SER A 205 12.88 -20.23 -4.83
C SER A 205 12.01 -20.70 -5.99
N SER A 206 10.70 -20.79 -5.78
CA SER A 206 9.71 -21.17 -6.78
C SER A 206 8.30 -20.96 -6.24
N LEU A 207 7.32 -20.88 -7.14
CA LEU A 207 5.90 -20.95 -6.80
C LEU A 207 5.14 -21.67 -7.91
N THR A 208 4.63 -22.87 -7.61
CA THR A 208 3.88 -23.68 -8.58
C THR A 208 2.59 -22.99 -9.00
N LYS A 209 2.09 -23.28 -10.20
CA LYS A 209 0.85 -22.70 -10.72
C LYS A 209 -0.32 -22.85 -9.73
N GLY A 210 -1.07 -21.77 -9.54
CA GLY A 210 -2.21 -21.71 -8.61
C GLY A 210 -1.86 -21.67 -7.12
N ALA A 211 -0.59 -21.84 -6.73
CA ALA A 211 -0.19 -21.84 -5.33
C ALA A 211 -0.12 -20.42 -4.74
N THR A 212 -0.31 -20.35 -3.43
CA THR A 212 -0.11 -19.14 -2.64
C THR A 212 1.12 -19.28 -1.74
N GLY A 213 1.73 -18.15 -1.38
CA GLY A 213 2.86 -18.07 -0.47
C GLY A 213 2.77 -16.84 0.42
N SER A 214 3.65 -16.78 1.41
CA SER A 214 3.85 -15.57 2.20
C SER A 214 5.29 -15.43 2.64
N THR A 215 5.70 -14.19 2.90
CA THR A 215 6.99 -13.86 3.51
C THR A 215 6.81 -12.75 4.54
N THR A 216 7.65 -12.73 5.57
CA THR A 216 7.55 -11.78 6.68
C THR A 216 8.83 -10.99 6.84
N PHE A 217 8.68 -9.68 6.90
CA PHE A 217 9.74 -8.71 7.17
C PHE A 217 9.59 -8.13 8.57
N THR A 218 10.70 -7.74 9.20
CA THR A 218 10.67 -7.11 10.53
C THR A 218 11.22 -5.70 10.47
N TYR A 219 10.44 -4.74 10.97
CA TYR A 219 10.79 -3.32 10.98
C TYR A 219 10.57 -2.67 12.33
N THR A 220 11.23 -1.53 12.54
CA THR A 220 10.97 -0.63 13.66
C THR A 220 10.74 0.78 13.13
N TYR A 221 9.61 1.38 13.49
CA TYR A 221 9.28 2.76 13.15
C TYR A 221 9.54 3.67 14.36
N ASN A 222 10.34 4.73 14.17
CA ASN A 222 10.79 5.62 15.25
C ASN A 222 10.02 6.94 15.32
N SER A 223 9.06 7.14 14.42
CA SER A 223 8.18 8.30 14.40
C SER A 223 6.72 7.85 14.35
N SER A 224 5.87 8.55 15.10
CA SER A 224 4.43 8.33 15.08
C SER A 224 3.80 8.82 13.78
N GLY A 225 2.58 8.35 13.51
CA GLY A 225 1.79 8.65 12.33
C GLY A 225 1.56 7.40 11.48
N THR A 226 0.80 7.58 10.40
CA THR A 226 0.56 6.55 9.39
C THR A 226 1.82 6.32 8.56
N LYS A 227 2.24 5.06 8.46
CA LYS A 227 3.39 4.58 7.70
C LYS A 227 2.89 3.74 6.54
N LYS A 228 3.06 4.26 5.33
CA LYS A 228 2.63 3.56 4.11
C LYS A 228 3.65 2.52 3.69
N ILE A 229 3.17 1.30 3.47
CA ILE A 229 3.97 0.15 3.06
C ILE A 229 3.55 -0.25 1.65
N TRP A 230 4.53 -0.50 0.79
CA TRP A 230 4.33 -1.09 -0.52
C TRP A 230 5.13 -2.37 -0.64
N ALA A 231 4.72 -3.25 -1.55
CA ALA A 231 5.49 -4.43 -1.92
C ALA A 231 5.50 -4.60 -3.44
N GLN A 232 6.61 -5.13 -3.96
CA GLN A 232 6.76 -5.50 -5.37
C GLN A 232 7.22 -6.96 -5.44
N ILE A 233 6.48 -7.79 -6.17
CA ILE A 233 6.86 -9.16 -6.51
C ILE A 233 7.57 -9.17 -7.86
N ASP A 234 8.42 -10.18 -8.07
CA ASP A 234 9.36 -10.27 -9.18
C ASP A 234 10.05 -8.94 -9.55
N THR A 235 10.60 -8.26 -8.54
CA THR A 235 11.13 -6.90 -8.70
C THR A 235 12.22 -6.78 -9.78
N ASN A 236 12.91 -7.87 -10.11
CA ASN A 236 13.97 -7.86 -11.12
C ASN A 236 13.51 -8.27 -12.53
N ASP A 237 12.21 -8.54 -12.73
CA ASP A 237 11.69 -8.98 -14.03
C ASP A 237 12.36 -10.28 -14.51
N TYR A 238 12.57 -11.22 -13.58
CA TYR A 238 13.28 -12.48 -13.84
C TYR A 238 12.36 -13.59 -14.31
N VAL A 239 11.10 -13.58 -13.86
CA VAL A 239 10.07 -14.50 -14.31
C VAL A 239 9.28 -13.75 -15.37
N THR A 240 9.33 -14.21 -16.62
CA THR A 240 8.43 -13.66 -17.64
C THR A 240 7.01 -14.09 -17.35
N GLU A 241 6.13 -13.11 -17.14
CA GLU A 241 4.77 -13.30 -16.65
C GLU A 241 3.74 -13.11 -17.76
N SER A 242 2.52 -13.59 -17.54
CA SER A 242 1.42 -13.28 -18.47
C SER A 242 0.91 -11.84 -18.32
N ASP A 243 1.18 -11.22 -17.17
CA ASP A 243 0.87 -9.83 -16.84
C ASP A 243 2.05 -9.27 -16.02
N GLU A 244 2.74 -8.31 -16.62
CA GLU A 244 3.97 -7.72 -16.10
C GLU A 244 3.74 -6.43 -15.30
N ASP A 245 2.49 -5.97 -15.25
CA ASP A 245 2.08 -4.67 -14.72
C ASP A 245 1.31 -4.76 -13.39
N ASN A 246 1.02 -5.98 -12.93
CA ASN A 246 0.25 -6.26 -11.71
C ASN A 246 1.13 -6.61 -10.48
N ASN A 247 2.44 -6.43 -10.58
CA ASN A 247 3.43 -6.84 -9.58
C ASN A 247 3.57 -5.92 -8.35
N ILE A 248 2.93 -4.74 -8.34
CA ILE A 248 3.07 -3.76 -7.25
C ILE A 248 1.77 -3.62 -6.47
N TYR A 249 1.82 -3.85 -5.16
CA TYR A 249 0.67 -3.76 -4.26
C TYR A 249 0.89 -2.74 -3.14
N GLY A 250 -0.16 -1.97 -2.83
CA GLY A 250 -0.17 -0.98 -1.76
C GLY A 250 -0.92 0.31 -2.13
N PRO A 251 -0.86 1.33 -1.25
CA PRO A 251 -0.19 1.30 0.04
C PRO A 251 -1.02 0.51 1.08
N TYR A 252 -0.33 -0.12 2.03
CA TYR A 252 -0.91 -0.58 3.29
C TYR A 252 -0.53 0.38 4.42
N ASP A 253 -1.51 0.77 5.24
CA ASP A 253 -1.31 1.74 6.32
C ASP A 253 -0.95 1.04 7.65
N GLN A 254 0.28 1.23 8.10
CA GLN A 254 0.74 0.91 9.44
C GLN A 254 0.59 2.14 10.35
N GLU A 255 -0.27 2.06 11.36
CA GLU A 255 -0.39 3.13 12.35
C GLU A 255 0.69 3.02 13.41
N VAL A 256 1.41 4.11 13.68
CA VAL A 256 2.43 4.18 14.74
C VAL A 256 2.03 5.25 15.74
N THR A 257 1.88 4.85 17.00
CA THR A 257 1.54 5.75 18.10
C THR A 257 2.75 6.00 18.98
N LEU A 258 2.83 7.18 19.61
CA LEU A 258 3.85 7.40 20.62
C LEU A 258 3.56 6.50 21.83
N PRO A 259 4.58 5.91 22.46
CA PRO A 259 4.38 5.28 23.76
C PRO A 259 3.77 6.30 24.75
N PRO A 260 2.96 5.83 25.73
CA PRO A 260 2.41 6.71 26.77
C PRO A 260 3.51 7.59 27.39
N SER A 261 3.22 8.88 27.58
CA SER A 261 4.27 9.85 27.92
C SER A 261 5.00 9.46 29.21
N GLN A 262 6.32 9.24 29.12
CA GLN A 262 7.21 9.07 30.27
C GLN A 262 7.69 10.41 30.85
N ASN A 263 6.87 11.46 30.75
CA ASN A 263 7.21 12.76 31.29
C ASN A 263 6.84 12.80 32.77
N LEU A 264 7.78 13.25 33.61
CA LEU A 264 7.47 13.51 35.01
C LEU A 264 6.43 14.63 35.08
N THR A 265 5.28 14.32 35.66
CA THR A 265 4.24 15.27 36.07
C THR A 265 4.00 15.12 37.58
N LEU A 266 3.68 16.23 38.25
CA LEU A 266 3.32 16.28 39.66
C LEU A 266 2.04 17.12 39.78
N THR A 267 0.91 16.44 39.90
CA THR A 267 -0.44 17.04 39.86
C THR A 267 -1.26 16.62 41.07
N GLU A 268 -2.49 17.15 41.19
CA GLU A 268 -3.45 16.77 42.25
C GLU A 268 -2.86 16.87 43.67
N VAL A 269 -2.07 17.92 43.93
CA VAL A 269 -1.47 18.15 45.26
C VAL A 269 -2.49 18.84 46.16
N TYR A 270 -3.01 18.12 47.15
CA TYR A 270 -3.91 18.66 48.16
C TYR A 270 -3.73 17.95 49.50
N ILE A 271 -4.26 18.57 50.56
CA ILE A 271 -4.14 18.08 51.93
C ILE A 271 -5.54 17.97 52.53
N TYR A 272 -5.86 16.83 53.14
CA TYR A 272 -7.14 16.60 53.79
C TYR A 272 -6.98 15.80 55.11
N PRO A 273 -7.65 16.19 56.20
CA PRO A 273 -8.41 17.44 56.36
C PRO A 273 -7.49 18.68 56.40
N ASN A 274 -8.03 19.83 56.01
CA ASN A 274 -7.36 21.14 56.12
C ASN A 274 -8.43 22.24 56.32
N PRO A 275 -8.53 22.87 57.51
CA PRO A 275 -7.63 22.75 58.65
C PRO A 275 -7.64 21.36 59.33
N THR A 276 -6.60 21.05 60.10
CA THR A 276 -6.47 19.79 60.86
C THR A 276 -6.03 20.04 62.30
N ASP A 277 -6.42 19.18 63.23
CA ASP A 277 -5.96 19.15 64.61
C ASP A 277 -5.29 17.83 65.02
N ASP A 278 -5.30 16.80 64.15
CA ASP A 278 -4.76 15.48 64.47
C ASP A 278 -3.68 14.99 63.50
N ILE A 279 -4.07 14.67 62.27
CA ILE A 279 -3.19 14.19 61.21
C ILE A 279 -3.45 14.96 59.91
N ALA A 280 -2.46 14.99 59.02
CA ALA A 280 -2.60 15.55 57.68
C ALA A 280 -2.31 14.49 56.62
N ASN A 281 -3.30 14.13 55.80
CA ASN A 281 -3.07 13.29 54.62
C ASN A 281 -2.68 14.19 53.45
N ILE A 282 -1.49 13.95 52.90
CA ILE A 282 -0.91 14.68 51.79
C ILE A 282 -1.09 13.83 50.54
N HIS A 283 -1.96 14.27 49.63
CA HIS A 283 -2.23 13.59 48.37
C HIS A 283 -1.44 14.25 47.24
N PHE A 284 -0.92 13.43 46.33
CA PHE A 284 -0.28 13.89 45.10
C PHE A 284 -0.32 12.78 44.04
N LYS A 285 -0.23 13.14 42.75
CA LYS A 285 -0.21 12.20 41.64
C LYS A 285 1.02 12.38 40.77
N LEU A 286 1.66 11.26 40.43
CA LEU A 286 2.84 11.20 39.58
C LEU A 286 2.51 10.63 38.20
N GLY A 287 3.00 11.26 37.14
CA GLY A 287 2.87 10.76 35.77
C GLY A 287 3.79 9.57 35.43
N LYS A 288 4.84 9.35 36.23
CA LYS A 288 5.77 8.21 36.14
C LYS A 288 6.48 8.01 37.48
N ASP A 289 7.20 6.90 37.62
CA ASP A 289 8.02 6.60 38.80
C ASP A 289 9.04 7.72 39.09
N ALA A 290 9.13 8.14 40.35
CA ALA A 290 9.98 9.26 40.75
C ALA A 290 10.40 9.18 42.22
N ASP A 291 11.57 9.74 42.51
CA ASP A 291 12.01 9.94 43.89
C ASP A 291 11.39 11.22 44.45
N VAL A 292 10.72 11.10 45.58
CA VAL A 292 9.96 12.19 46.20
C VAL A 292 10.62 12.60 47.52
N THR A 293 10.69 13.91 47.73
CA THR A 293 11.06 14.54 49.00
C THR A 293 9.92 15.46 49.42
N ILE A 294 9.46 15.32 50.66
CA ILE A 294 8.40 16.15 51.24
C ILE A 294 8.98 16.86 52.46
N ARG A 295 9.01 18.19 52.42
CA ARG A 295 9.46 19.03 53.53
C ARG A 295 8.35 19.96 53.98
N ILE A 296 8.28 20.19 55.28
CA ILE A 296 7.31 21.06 55.92
C ILE A 296 8.05 22.23 56.54
N TYR A 297 7.57 23.44 56.27
CA TYR A 297 8.16 24.69 56.72
C TYR A 297 7.14 25.53 57.47
N THR A 298 7.61 26.40 58.35
CA THR A 298 6.81 27.52 58.86
C THR A 298 6.56 28.54 57.74
N ILE A 299 5.62 29.49 57.94
CA ILE A 299 5.44 30.61 57.01
C ILE A 299 6.66 31.53 56.89
N SER A 300 7.56 31.54 57.88
CA SER A 300 8.83 32.27 57.82
C SER A 300 9.93 31.50 57.07
N GLY A 301 9.66 30.28 56.62
CA GLY A 301 10.60 29.45 55.85
C GLY A 301 11.52 28.58 56.70
N GLU A 302 11.29 28.47 58.01
CA GLU A 302 12.06 27.57 58.87
C GLU A 302 11.62 26.12 58.65
N LEU A 303 12.59 25.20 58.51
CA LEU A 303 12.30 23.78 58.32
C LEU A 303 11.77 23.15 59.61
N VAL A 304 10.55 22.64 59.54
CA VAL A 304 9.89 21.95 60.66
C VAL A 304 10.22 20.46 60.65
N LYS A 305 10.09 19.83 59.48
CA LYS A 305 10.32 18.39 59.30
C LYS A 305 10.57 18.03 57.84
N THR A 306 11.50 17.12 57.60
CA THR A 306 11.54 16.33 56.36
C THR A 306 10.68 15.10 56.60
N LEU A 307 9.49 15.06 55.98
CA LEU A 307 8.53 13.96 56.16
C LEU A 307 8.94 12.75 55.32
N VAL A 308 9.37 13.01 54.08
CA VAL A 308 9.86 12.00 53.14
C VAL A 308 11.17 12.52 52.58
N ASP A 309 12.21 11.68 52.58
CA ASP A 309 13.53 12.03 52.07
C ASP A 309 13.93 11.07 50.94
N ASN A 310 13.96 11.59 49.72
CA ASN A 310 14.34 10.88 48.49
C ASN A 310 13.83 9.42 48.38
N LYS A 311 12.54 9.20 48.67
CA LYS A 311 11.90 7.88 48.60
C LYS A 311 11.27 7.68 47.23
N SER A 312 11.46 6.51 46.63
CA SER A 312 10.88 6.15 45.34
C SER A 312 9.38 5.86 45.45
N TYR A 313 8.58 6.41 44.53
CA TYR A 313 7.14 6.15 44.38
C TYR A 313 6.83 5.74 42.94
N PRO A 314 5.89 4.79 42.74
CA PRO A 314 5.41 4.44 41.41
C PRO A 314 4.54 5.56 40.81
N ALA A 315 4.36 5.52 39.49
CA ALA A 315 3.36 6.31 38.79
C ALA A 315 1.95 6.09 39.39
N GLY A 316 1.12 7.15 39.40
CA GLY A 316 -0.24 7.10 39.93
C GLY A 316 -0.44 7.96 41.17
N SER A 317 -1.53 7.69 41.89
CA SER A 317 -1.93 8.46 43.08
C SER A 317 -1.20 7.96 44.33
N CYS A 318 -0.60 8.88 45.07
CA CYS A 318 0.17 8.62 46.28
C CYS A 318 -0.40 9.40 47.47
N THR A 319 -0.21 8.88 48.68
CA THR A 319 -0.63 9.55 49.93
C THR A 319 0.43 9.35 51.00
N GLU A 320 0.77 10.42 51.72
CA GLU A 320 1.67 10.40 52.87
C GLU A 320 1.02 11.09 54.07
N VAL A 321 1.32 10.61 55.29
CA VAL A 321 0.66 11.09 56.51
C VAL A 321 1.64 11.84 57.38
N TRP A 322 1.32 13.10 57.70
CA TRP A 322 2.05 13.86 58.70
C TRP A 322 1.30 13.89 60.04
N GLN A 323 1.95 13.39 61.08
CA GLN A 323 1.46 13.32 62.47
C GLN A 323 1.56 14.65 63.23
N LEU A 324 1.58 15.78 62.50
CA LEU A 324 1.70 17.14 63.04
C LEU A 324 2.86 17.32 64.04
N ASN A 325 3.99 16.66 63.79
CA ASN A 325 5.18 16.74 64.63
C ASN A 325 6.40 17.29 63.89
N ASN A 326 7.32 17.91 64.63
CA ASN A 326 8.61 18.37 64.12
C ASN A 326 9.63 17.21 64.02
N SER A 327 10.85 17.51 63.60
CA SER A 327 11.95 16.53 63.50
C SER A 327 12.36 15.89 64.84
N LYS A 328 12.03 16.48 65.99
CA LYS A 328 12.26 15.91 67.32
C LYS A 328 11.11 15.00 67.80
N GLY A 329 10.05 14.88 67.01
CA GLY A 329 8.84 14.14 67.38
C GLY A 329 7.87 14.94 68.24
N GLU A 330 8.17 16.19 68.57
CA GLU A 330 7.31 17.07 69.33
C GLU A 330 6.18 17.61 68.44
N ARG A 331 4.97 17.73 68.98
CA ARG A 331 3.84 18.28 68.23
C ARG A 331 4.09 19.75 67.89
N VAL A 332 3.74 20.15 66.67
CA VAL A 332 3.92 21.53 66.21
C VAL A 332 2.84 22.45 66.78
N ALA A 333 3.15 23.74 66.93
CA ALA A 333 2.18 24.72 67.40
C ALA A 333 1.07 24.96 66.38
N ARG A 334 -0.09 25.49 66.81
CA ARG A 334 -1.09 26.03 65.90
C ARG A 334 -0.50 27.08 64.96
N GLY A 335 -0.93 27.06 63.71
CA GLY A 335 -0.43 27.96 62.69
C GLY A 335 -0.58 27.41 61.29
N VAL A 336 -0.10 28.19 60.31
CA VAL A 336 -0.04 27.76 58.91
C VAL A 336 1.36 27.24 58.62
N TYR A 337 1.43 26.10 57.93
CA TYR A 337 2.67 25.50 57.47
C TYR A 337 2.66 25.38 55.94
N ILE A 338 3.84 25.45 55.34
CA ILE A 338 4.06 25.29 53.91
C ILE A 338 4.66 23.92 53.67
N LEU A 339 3.95 23.10 52.89
CA LEU A 339 4.45 21.85 52.37
C LEU A 339 5.17 22.11 51.04
N LEU A 340 6.36 21.55 50.87
CA LEU A 340 7.08 21.51 49.60
C LEU A 340 7.30 20.06 49.20
N ILE A 341 6.69 19.66 48.08
CA ILE A 341 6.86 18.35 47.46
C ILE A 341 7.77 18.51 46.26
N ARG A 342 8.91 17.82 46.28
CA ARG A 342 9.84 17.70 45.15
C ARG A 342 9.76 16.29 44.61
N ALA A 343 9.42 16.12 43.35
CA ALA A 343 9.51 14.86 42.63
C ALA A 343 10.67 14.94 41.62
N THR A 344 11.54 13.95 41.60
CA THR A 344 12.73 13.90 40.73
C THR A 344 12.75 12.60 39.94
N SER A 345 13.03 12.71 38.66
CA SER A 345 13.38 11.60 37.78
C SER A 345 14.76 11.86 37.18
N SER A 346 15.33 10.87 36.49
CA SER A 346 16.68 10.95 35.88
C SER A 346 16.93 12.19 35.02
N SER A 347 15.89 12.80 34.44
CA SER A 347 16.00 13.94 33.52
C SER A 347 15.30 15.22 33.98
N LYS A 348 14.54 15.20 35.09
CA LYS A 348 13.67 16.33 35.46
C LYS A 348 13.32 16.32 36.94
N THR A 349 13.26 17.52 37.54
CA THR A 349 12.71 17.77 38.87
C THR A 349 11.50 18.68 38.77
N LEU A 350 10.41 18.32 39.46
CA LEU A 350 9.23 19.16 39.63
C LEU A 350 9.04 19.49 41.11
N ILE A 351 8.56 20.71 41.39
CA ILE A 351 8.27 21.16 42.75
C ILE A 351 6.84 21.71 42.80
N LYS A 352 6.09 21.31 43.82
CA LYS A 352 4.78 21.88 44.16
C LYS A 352 4.74 22.25 45.63
N THR A 353 3.95 23.26 45.94
CA THR A 353 3.73 23.70 47.31
C THR A 353 2.26 23.65 47.67
N ALA A 354 1.96 23.29 48.92
CA ALA A 354 0.63 23.36 49.50
C ALA A 354 0.69 24.06 50.87
N LYS A 355 -0.43 24.60 51.33
CA LYS A 355 -0.55 25.23 52.66
C LYS A 355 -1.46 24.37 53.52
N ILE A 356 -1.10 24.20 54.78
CA ILE A 356 -1.92 23.51 55.78
C ILE A 356 -2.09 24.37 57.02
N ALA A 357 -3.32 24.47 57.52
CA ALA A 357 -3.63 25.12 58.78
C ALA A 357 -3.78 24.07 59.89
N VAL A 358 -2.98 24.21 60.95
CA VAL A 358 -3.08 23.44 62.20
C VAL A 358 -3.77 24.31 63.24
N ILE A 359 -4.90 23.85 63.78
CA ILE A 359 -5.85 24.72 64.52
C ILE A 359 -5.97 24.45 66.02
N ARG A 360 -5.14 23.59 66.59
CA ARG A 360 -5.24 23.23 68.02
C ARG A 360 -4.12 23.80 68.86
#